data_AF-A0A846EJX6-F1
#
_entry.id   AF-A0A846EJX6-F1
#
_cell.length_a   1.000
_cell.length_b   1.000
_cell.length_c   1.000
_cell.angle_alpha   90.00
_cell.angle_beta   90.00
_cell.angle_gamma   90.00
#
_symmetry.space_group_name_H-M   'P 1'
#
loop_
_entity.id
_entity.type
_entity.pdbx_description
1 polymer ?
#
loop_
_entity_poly.entity_id
_entity_poly.type
_entity_poly.pdbx_seq_one_letter_code
_entity_poly.pdbx_strand_id
1 'polypeptide(L)'
;MRSPLQNPRKLSKSIVFTLTLTGLLTSSVNVDADHISVEIPTSTAIEIAQNNNILPRQLTGKILRDAAIRSGEKRRDLRIHQVTPQTFSNLCKFRFGEFCTQEFNPVQGWVVVVKVKGQSWNYHANQAGNFVIDPQINFFNVSRLPIKIANRVMNDAAKRAGLKRSDITVLSSTQKAFGNSCEFKFGEVCTKIYKPIEGWKVTVKVRTETWTYHVNKTGSQIVLDPKIKAVQGSELPNRITAKILSDAYERTRLETVSIKVVRSVEKTFGNSCQFNFGEICTQQYDPIKGWEVVINVQRQFWTYHVDSSGSQLVLDPKVVQKLKK
;
A
#
# COMPACT_ATOMS: atom_id res chain seq x y z
N MET A 1 61.06 8.78 6.84
CA MET A 1 61.08 10.08 7.56
C MET A 1 59.72 10.30 8.22
N ARG A 2 59.73 10.43 9.56
CA ARG A 2 58.73 11.01 10.48
C ARG A 2 57.23 10.73 10.29
N SER A 3 56.66 10.03 11.27
CA SER A 3 55.26 10.02 11.74
C SER A 3 54.83 11.40 12.33
N PRO A 4 53.68 11.54 13.05
CA PRO A 4 52.26 11.42 12.69
C PRO A 4 51.48 12.68 13.22
N LEU A 5 50.16 12.54 13.49
CA LEU A 5 49.26 13.42 14.29
C LEU A 5 48.62 14.57 13.48
N GLN A 6 47.34 14.96 13.64
CA GLN A 6 46.47 14.98 14.81
C GLN A 6 45.02 15.30 14.36
N ASN A 7 44.02 14.70 15.03
CA ASN A 7 42.66 15.22 15.09
C ASN A 7 42.55 16.05 16.39
N PRO A 8 41.88 17.22 16.41
CA PRO A 8 40.88 17.40 17.47
C PRO A 8 39.66 18.29 17.14
N ARG A 9 38.51 17.82 17.62
CA ARG A 9 37.48 18.49 18.46
C ARG A 9 36.61 19.64 17.90
N LYS A 10 35.30 19.34 17.93
CA LYS A 10 34.18 20.09 18.57
C LYS A 10 34.32 21.61 18.73
N LEU A 11 33.36 22.34 18.16
CA LEU A 11 32.88 23.61 18.70
C LEU A 11 31.35 23.71 18.55
N SER A 12 30.68 23.66 19.70
CA SER A 12 29.30 24.08 19.92
C SER A 12 29.16 25.60 19.78
N LYS A 13 28.01 26.11 19.35
CA LYS A 13 27.48 27.40 19.82
C LYS A 13 25.98 27.51 19.55
N SER A 14 25.21 27.57 20.63
CA SER A 14 23.81 27.99 20.68
C SER A 14 23.66 29.38 20.08
N ILE A 15 22.64 29.56 19.25
CA ILE A 15 22.18 30.89 18.82
C ILE A 15 20.96 31.23 19.66
N VAL A 16 21.13 32.21 20.55
CA VAL A 16 20.06 32.88 21.30
C VAL A 16 19.63 34.06 20.43
N PHE A 17 18.38 34.07 19.95
CA PHE A 17 17.78 35.22 19.28
C PHE A 17 16.98 36.03 20.30
N THR A 18 17.53 37.17 20.72
CA THR A 18 16.81 38.23 21.44
C THR A 18 16.11 39.13 20.41
N LEU A 19 14.78 39.19 20.46
CA LEU A 19 13.95 40.15 19.72
C LEU A 19 13.63 41.34 20.63
N THR A 20 14.14 42.51 20.28
CA THR A 20 13.85 43.79 20.94
C THR A 20 12.51 44.35 20.46
N LEU A 21 11.64 44.66 21.41
CA LEU A 21 10.34 45.30 21.25
C LEU A 21 10.53 46.83 21.30
N THR A 22 10.20 47.54 20.22
CA THR A 22 10.03 49.00 20.24
C THR A 22 8.66 49.34 19.68
N GLY A 23 7.81 49.88 20.56
CA GLY A 23 6.51 50.43 20.22
C GLY A 23 6.61 51.88 19.78
N LEU A 24 5.66 52.29 18.94
CA LEU A 24 5.28 53.68 18.74
C LEU A 24 3.74 53.75 18.71
N LEU A 25 3.20 54.49 19.67
CA LEU A 25 1.82 54.98 19.72
C LEU A 25 1.81 56.39 19.11
N THR A 26 0.91 56.64 18.15
CA THR A 26 0.37 57.98 17.87
C THR A 26 -1.07 57.86 17.35
N SER A 27 -2.03 58.35 18.14
CA SER A 27 -3.36 58.87 17.75
C SER A 27 -3.19 60.12 16.86
N SER A 28 -4.10 60.64 16.02
CA SER A 28 -5.54 60.55 15.69
C SER A 28 -5.69 61.13 14.25
N VAL A 29 -6.81 61.06 13.51
CA VAL A 29 -7.94 62.02 13.46
C VAL A 29 -9.01 61.48 12.45
N ASN A 30 -10.29 61.78 12.76
CA ASN A 30 -11.54 61.47 12.05
C ASN A 30 -11.62 61.80 10.55
N VAL A 31 -12.36 60.97 9.82
CA VAL A 31 -13.21 61.36 8.67
C VAL A 31 -14.53 60.58 8.77
N ASP A 32 -15.65 61.31 8.67
CA ASP A 32 -17.02 60.84 8.80
C ASP A 32 -17.53 60.01 7.60
N ALA A 33 -18.34 59.01 7.98
CA ALA A 33 -19.48 58.38 7.30
C ALA A 33 -19.43 58.03 5.81
N ASP A 34 -19.41 56.71 5.52
CA ASP A 34 -20.55 56.10 4.83
C ASP A 34 -20.68 54.59 5.15
N HIS A 35 -21.91 54.11 5.25
CA HIS A 35 -22.33 52.83 5.82
C HIS A 35 -21.81 51.58 5.09
N ILE A 36 -20.99 50.76 5.76
CA ILE A 36 -21.02 49.28 5.64
C ILE A 36 -20.78 48.69 7.03
N SER A 37 -21.81 48.14 7.65
CA SER A 37 -21.69 47.37 8.90
C SER A 37 -20.88 46.11 8.63
N VAL A 38 -19.57 46.17 8.89
CA VAL A 38 -18.76 44.96 9.08
C VAL A 38 -19.08 44.46 10.47
N GLU A 39 -19.84 43.37 10.57
CA GLU A 39 -20.01 42.65 11.82
C GLU A 39 -18.63 42.25 12.34
N ILE A 40 -18.24 42.85 13.47
CA ILE A 40 -17.14 42.37 14.30
C ILE A 40 -17.53 40.95 14.69
N PRO A 41 -16.74 39.91 14.35
CA PRO A 41 -17.07 38.56 14.74
C PRO A 41 -17.15 38.53 16.26
N THR A 42 -18.33 38.17 16.75
CA THR A 42 -18.66 38.02 18.16
C THR A 42 -17.60 37.14 18.82
N SER A 43 -17.29 37.39 20.10
CA SER A 43 -16.25 36.71 20.88
C SER A 43 -16.31 35.17 20.87
N THR A 44 -17.40 34.58 20.38
CA THR A 44 -17.56 33.15 20.08
C THR A 44 -16.62 32.61 18.99
N ALA A 45 -16.17 33.42 18.02
CA ALA A 45 -15.26 32.95 16.97
C ALA A 45 -13.81 32.77 17.47
N ILE A 46 -13.41 33.50 18.52
CA ILE A 46 -12.05 33.47 19.08
C ILE A 46 -11.90 32.36 20.14
N GLU A 47 -12.99 31.97 20.83
CA GLU A 47 -12.97 30.82 21.76
C GLU A 47 -12.84 29.44 21.07
N ILE A 48 -13.19 29.33 19.77
CA ILE A 48 -13.04 28.07 19.01
C ILE A 48 -11.56 27.76 18.70
N ALA A 49 -10.68 28.76 18.69
CA ALA A 49 -9.25 28.55 18.41
C ALA A 49 -8.49 27.92 19.60
N GLN A 50 -8.96 28.12 20.84
CA GLN A 50 -8.22 27.73 22.05
C GLN A 50 -8.61 26.34 22.61
N ASN A 51 -9.75 25.78 22.21
CA ASN A 51 -10.21 24.46 22.67
C ASN A 51 -9.72 23.27 21.81
N ASN A 52 -8.98 23.54 20.73
CA ASN A 52 -8.50 22.51 19.80
C ASN A 52 -7.39 21.60 20.36
N ASN A 53 -6.86 21.87 21.56
CA ASN A 53 -5.82 21.03 22.19
C ASN A 53 -6.38 19.81 22.95
N ILE A 54 -7.70 19.72 23.16
CA ILE A 54 -8.31 18.66 23.96
C ILE A 54 -9.15 17.75 23.06
N LEU A 55 -8.76 16.48 22.97
CA LEU A 55 -9.52 15.47 22.23
C LEU A 55 -10.86 15.21 22.92
N PRO A 56 -12.02 15.38 22.24
CA PRO A 56 -13.32 15.16 22.86
C PRO A 56 -13.45 13.78 23.53
N ARG A 57 -14.03 13.73 24.73
CA ARG A 57 -14.13 12.49 25.53
C ARG A 57 -14.85 11.36 24.80
N GLN A 58 -15.89 11.69 24.02
CA GLN A 58 -16.60 10.71 23.20
C GLN A 58 -15.70 10.10 22.12
N LEU A 59 -14.91 10.94 21.45
CA LEU A 59 -13.96 10.51 20.41
C LEU A 59 -12.82 9.68 20.99
N THR A 60 -12.28 10.09 22.15
CA THR A 60 -11.35 9.28 22.97
C THR A 60 -11.91 7.89 23.23
N GLY A 61 -13.19 7.81 23.63
CA GLY A 61 -13.85 6.55 23.90
C GLY A 61 -14.04 5.65 22.68
N LYS A 62 -14.33 6.24 21.50
CA LYS A 62 -14.43 5.52 20.23
C LYS A 62 -13.08 4.98 19.77
N ILE A 63 -12.02 5.79 19.82
CA ILE A 63 -10.66 5.41 19.42
C ILE A 63 -10.13 4.27 20.30
N LEU A 64 -10.26 4.38 21.63
CA LEU A 64 -9.83 3.32 22.54
C LEU A 64 -10.66 2.04 22.40
N ARG A 65 -11.95 2.16 22.05
CA ARG A 65 -12.79 0.98 21.74
C ARG A 65 -12.35 0.30 20.45
N ASP A 66 -12.07 1.07 19.39
CA ASP A 66 -11.55 0.54 18.13
C ASP A 66 -10.19 -0.14 18.35
N ALA A 67 -9.28 0.51 19.07
CA ALA A 67 -7.99 -0.06 19.43
C ALA A 67 -8.15 -1.38 20.23
N ALA A 68 -9.09 -1.45 21.18
CA ALA A 68 -9.39 -2.68 21.92
C ALA A 68 -9.89 -3.80 21.01
N ILE A 69 -10.84 -3.50 20.11
CA ILE A 69 -11.39 -4.48 19.16
C ILE A 69 -10.29 -5.01 18.24
N ARG A 70 -9.45 -4.13 17.69
CA ARG A 70 -8.38 -4.51 16.75
C ARG A 70 -7.19 -5.17 17.41
N SER A 71 -6.92 -4.84 18.68
CA SER A 71 -5.80 -5.37 19.45
C SER A 71 -6.16 -6.61 20.28
N GLY A 72 -7.44 -6.94 20.43
CA GLY A 72 -7.89 -7.96 21.38
C GLY A 72 -7.58 -7.63 22.85
N GLU A 73 -7.02 -6.44 23.14
CA GLU A 73 -6.70 -6.01 24.48
C GLU A 73 -7.94 -5.48 25.19
N LYS A 74 -7.93 -5.56 26.52
CA LYS A 74 -9.01 -4.95 27.30
C LYS A 74 -8.84 -3.45 27.22
N ARG A 75 -9.95 -2.73 27.03
CA ARG A 75 -9.95 -1.26 26.89
C ARG A 75 -9.25 -0.54 28.05
N ARG A 76 -9.27 -1.10 29.26
CA ARG A 76 -8.59 -0.56 30.45
C ARG A 76 -7.06 -0.60 30.37
N ASP A 77 -6.52 -1.49 29.54
CA ASP A 77 -5.08 -1.67 29.33
C ASP A 77 -4.55 -0.75 28.21
N LEU A 78 -5.45 -0.02 27.53
CA LEU A 78 -5.12 0.91 26.45
C LEU A 78 -5.18 2.35 26.92
N ARG A 79 -4.18 3.14 26.50
CA ARG A 79 -4.12 4.57 26.80
C ARG A 79 -3.70 5.37 25.57
N ILE A 80 -4.30 6.54 25.44
CA ILE A 80 -3.80 7.57 24.53
C ILE A 80 -2.52 8.13 25.14
N HIS A 81 -1.44 8.06 24.39
CA HIS A 81 -0.12 8.53 24.79
C HIS A 81 0.13 9.97 24.33
N GLN A 82 -0.38 10.34 23.16
CA GLN A 82 -0.19 11.67 22.60
C GLN A 82 -1.43 12.09 21.80
N VAL A 83 -1.76 13.38 21.87
CA VAL A 83 -2.75 14.04 21.01
C VAL A 83 -2.06 15.27 20.44
N THR A 84 -2.10 15.41 19.12
CA THR A 84 -1.51 16.56 18.42
C THR A 84 -2.56 17.13 17.47
N PRO A 85 -3.01 18.38 17.67
CA PRO A 85 -3.89 19.04 16.71
C PRO A 85 -3.22 19.07 15.34
N GLN A 86 -3.99 18.76 14.29
CA GLN A 86 -3.50 18.76 12.93
C GLN A 86 -4.60 19.18 11.96
N THR A 87 -4.23 20.04 11.02
CA THR A 87 -5.02 20.28 9.81
C THR A 87 -4.67 19.22 8.78
N PHE A 88 -5.65 18.42 8.37
CA PHE A 88 -5.49 17.43 7.30
C PHE A 88 -5.84 18.09 5.98
N SER A 89 -4.93 18.03 5.00
CA SER A 89 -5.12 18.65 3.68
C SER A 89 -6.30 18.08 2.88
N ASN A 90 -6.84 16.92 3.28
CA ASN A 90 -7.92 16.27 2.57
C ASN A 90 -8.83 15.44 3.49
N LEU A 91 -10.14 15.68 3.41
CA LEU A 91 -11.21 14.94 4.10
C LEU A 91 -11.26 13.44 3.77
N CYS A 92 -10.75 13.04 2.60
CA CYS A 92 -10.67 11.66 2.14
C CYS A 92 -9.84 10.78 3.07
N LYS A 93 -8.99 11.37 3.93
CA LYS A 93 -8.35 10.65 5.02
C LYS A 93 -9.37 9.92 5.91
N PHE A 94 -10.63 10.39 5.97
CA PHE A 94 -11.68 9.94 6.87
C PHE A 94 -12.82 9.13 6.24
N ARG A 95 -12.85 8.98 4.92
CA ARG A 95 -13.94 8.35 4.17
C ARG A 95 -13.48 7.06 3.52
N PHE A 96 -13.66 5.92 4.21
CA PHE A 96 -13.36 4.61 3.64
C PHE A 96 -14.42 4.21 2.60
N GLY A 97 -14.00 3.66 1.45
CA GLY A 97 -14.94 3.07 0.48
C GLY A 97 -15.66 4.06 -0.44
N GLU A 98 -15.44 5.37 -0.32
CA GLU A 98 -16.01 6.39 -1.20
C GLU A 98 -15.02 6.91 -2.25
N PHE A 99 -15.52 7.40 -3.39
CA PHE A 99 -14.71 8.16 -4.33
C PHE A 99 -14.44 9.55 -3.78
N CYS A 100 -13.21 10.03 -3.94
CA CYS A 100 -12.74 11.16 -3.18
C CYS A 100 -11.68 11.89 -4.00
N THR A 101 -11.96 13.11 -4.44
CA THR A 101 -11.04 13.91 -5.26
C THR A 101 -9.91 14.46 -4.39
N GLN A 102 -8.73 14.69 -4.96
CA GLN A 102 -7.62 15.37 -4.27
C GLN A 102 -7.88 16.88 -4.09
N GLU A 103 -9.14 17.30 -4.04
CA GLU A 103 -9.49 18.69 -3.81
C GLU A 103 -9.03 19.08 -2.41
N PHE A 104 -8.31 20.20 -2.33
CA PHE A 104 -7.79 20.72 -1.07
C PHE A 104 -8.96 21.26 -0.25
N ASN A 105 -9.54 20.41 0.59
CA ASN A 105 -10.56 20.78 1.57
C ASN A 105 -10.01 20.46 2.96
N PRO A 106 -9.34 21.44 3.61
CA PRO A 106 -8.62 21.21 4.84
C PRO A 106 -9.59 20.91 5.99
N VAL A 107 -9.29 19.86 6.75
CA VAL A 107 -10.11 19.40 7.87
C VAL A 107 -9.33 19.53 9.16
N GLN A 108 -9.89 20.25 10.12
CA GLN A 108 -9.34 20.36 11.47
C GLN A 108 -9.56 19.06 12.24
N GLY A 109 -8.55 18.66 13.02
CA GLY A 109 -8.60 17.42 13.78
C GLY A 109 -7.34 17.17 14.60
N TRP A 110 -7.07 15.90 14.86
CA TRP A 110 -5.99 15.42 15.71
C TRP A 110 -5.31 14.20 15.13
N VAL A 111 -3.99 14.13 15.31
CA VAL A 111 -3.27 12.85 15.37
C VAL A 111 -3.29 12.37 16.81
N VAL A 112 -3.80 11.17 17.01
CA VAL A 112 -3.96 10.54 18.32
C VAL A 112 -3.11 9.27 18.34
N VAL A 113 -2.11 9.23 19.21
CA VAL A 113 -1.22 8.08 19.35
C VAL A 113 -1.70 7.21 20.50
N VAL A 114 -2.10 5.97 20.19
CA VAL A 114 -2.49 4.96 21.19
C VAL A 114 -1.34 3.99 21.37
N LYS A 115 -0.96 3.70 22.62
CA LYS A 115 0.01 2.63 22.91
C LYS A 115 -0.69 1.28 23.03
N VAL A 116 -0.27 0.31 22.22
CA VAL A 116 -0.82 -1.05 22.17
C VAL A 116 0.35 -2.04 22.21
N LYS A 117 0.50 -2.81 23.28
CA LYS A 117 1.60 -3.79 23.47
C LYS A 117 2.99 -3.26 23.10
N GLY A 118 3.31 -2.04 23.54
CA GLY A 118 4.58 -1.37 23.23
C GLY A 118 4.65 -0.66 21.87
N GLN A 119 3.72 -0.95 20.95
CA GLN A 119 3.61 -0.28 19.65
C GLN A 119 2.82 1.02 19.75
N SER A 120 3.15 1.99 18.89
CA SER A 120 2.42 3.26 18.76
C SER A 120 1.49 3.18 17.54
N TRP A 121 0.19 3.36 17.77
CA TRP A 121 -0.82 3.40 16.71
C TRP A 121 -1.33 4.82 16.53
N ASN A 122 -1.03 5.41 15.38
CA ASN A 122 -1.51 6.73 14.99
C ASN A 122 -2.93 6.64 14.43
N TYR A 123 -3.82 7.37 15.05
CA TYR A 123 -5.17 7.63 14.57
C TYR A 123 -5.22 9.06 14.06
N HIS A 124 -5.82 9.28 12.90
CA HIS A 124 -6.27 10.60 12.49
C HIS A 124 -7.73 10.70 12.88
N ALA A 125 -8.12 11.75 13.57
CA ALA A 125 -9.51 12.02 13.91
C ALA A 125 -9.88 13.46 13.56
N ASN A 126 -11.11 13.72 13.13
CA ASN A 126 -11.59 15.06 12.82
C ASN A 126 -12.62 15.57 13.83
N GLN A 127 -12.92 16.87 13.76
CA GLN A 127 -13.89 17.51 14.65
C GLN A 127 -15.31 16.93 14.55
N ALA A 128 -15.69 16.37 13.38
CA ALA A 128 -16.95 15.66 13.21
C ALA A 128 -17.00 14.28 13.93
N GLY A 129 -15.91 13.86 14.56
CA GLY A 129 -15.83 12.60 15.31
C GLY A 129 -15.58 11.36 14.44
N ASN A 130 -15.24 11.57 13.16
CA ASN A 130 -14.74 10.51 12.29
C ASN A 130 -13.26 10.29 12.56
N PHE A 131 -12.80 9.05 12.48
CA PHE A 131 -11.39 8.73 12.66
C PHE A 131 -10.98 7.57 11.78
N VAL A 132 -9.70 7.54 11.45
CA VAL A 132 -9.03 6.45 10.75
C VAL A 132 -7.75 6.12 11.46
N ILE A 133 -7.40 4.85 11.48
CA ILE A 133 -6.06 4.42 11.85
C ILE A 133 -5.13 4.57 10.64
N ASP A 134 -3.89 4.98 10.88
CA ASP A 134 -2.89 5.12 9.82
C ASP A 134 -2.72 3.78 9.07
N PRO A 135 -2.90 3.75 7.73
CA PRO A 135 -2.80 2.52 6.94
C PRO A 135 -1.40 1.87 6.94
N GLN A 136 -0.38 2.59 7.40
CA GLN A 136 0.97 2.04 7.55
C GLN A 136 1.12 1.16 8.80
N ILE A 137 0.14 1.18 9.72
CA ILE A 137 0.18 0.34 10.93
C ILE A 137 -0.08 -1.12 10.56
N ASN A 138 0.90 -1.97 10.90
CA ASN A 138 0.77 -3.42 10.83
C ASN A 138 0.22 -3.92 12.17
N PHE A 139 -0.98 -4.50 12.15
CA PHE A 139 -1.63 -5.07 13.32
C PHE A 139 -1.04 -6.45 13.63
N PHE A 140 0.12 -6.49 14.31
CA PHE A 140 0.74 -7.75 14.68
C PHE A 140 -0.14 -8.53 15.67
N ASN A 141 -0.66 -9.68 15.24
CA ASN A 141 -1.26 -10.76 16.05
C ASN A 141 -2.61 -10.50 16.75
N VAL A 142 -3.49 -9.66 16.20
CA VAL A 142 -4.63 -9.19 17.01
C VAL A 142 -6.04 -9.31 16.44
N SER A 143 -6.22 -9.99 15.31
CA SER A 143 -7.50 -10.65 15.02
C SER A 143 -7.24 -12.03 14.41
N ARG A 144 -7.89 -13.06 14.96
CA ARG A 144 -7.91 -14.38 14.31
C ARG A 144 -8.53 -14.16 12.93
N LEU A 145 -7.78 -14.47 11.87
CA LEU A 145 -8.29 -14.43 10.50
C LEU A 145 -9.62 -15.21 10.45
N PRO A 146 -10.73 -14.60 10.03
CA PRO A 146 -12.01 -15.32 9.97
C PRO A 146 -11.86 -16.60 9.15
N ILE A 147 -12.41 -17.73 9.65
CA ILE A 147 -12.26 -19.04 9.01
C ILE A 147 -12.73 -19.00 7.55
N LYS A 148 -13.82 -18.28 7.25
CA LYS A 148 -14.31 -18.09 5.86
C LYS A 148 -13.26 -17.48 4.96
N ILE A 149 -12.46 -16.53 5.46
CA ILE A 149 -11.41 -15.85 4.71
C ILE A 149 -10.19 -16.74 4.56
N ALA A 150 -9.74 -17.36 5.65
CA ALA A 150 -8.67 -18.36 5.61
C ALA A 150 -8.97 -19.45 4.56
N ASN A 151 -10.21 -19.95 4.56
CA ASN A 151 -10.67 -20.97 3.63
C ASN A 151 -10.63 -20.50 2.17
N ARG A 152 -11.03 -19.25 1.89
CA ARG A 152 -10.99 -18.71 0.53
C ARG A 152 -9.56 -18.49 0.04
N VAL A 153 -8.68 -17.96 0.88
CA VAL A 153 -7.25 -17.78 0.54
C VAL A 153 -6.58 -19.13 0.26
N MET A 154 -6.78 -20.12 1.12
CA MET A 154 -6.22 -21.46 0.92
C MET A 154 -6.76 -22.13 -0.35
N ASN A 155 -8.05 -21.95 -0.67
CA ASN A 155 -8.64 -22.49 -1.91
C ASN A 155 -8.06 -21.83 -3.16
N ASP A 156 -7.92 -20.50 -3.17
CA ASP A 156 -7.32 -19.79 -4.30
C ASP A 156 -5.84 -20.20 -4.48
N ALA A 157 -5.08 -20.28 -3.38
CA ALA A 157 -3.69 -20.72 -3.41
C ALA A 157 -3.55 -22.16 -3.93
N ALA A 158 -4.37 -23.08 -3.44
CA ALA A 158 -4.40 -24.47 -3.90
C ALA A 158 -4.69 -24.56 -5.40
N LYS A 159 -5.71 -23.83 -5.86
CA LYS A 159 -6.10 -23.77 -7.28
C LYS A 159 -4.96 -23.26 -8.16
N ARG A 160 -4.34 -22.13 -7.79
CA ARG A 160 -3.21 -21.55 -8.54
C ARG A 160 -1.99 -22.45 -8.55
N ALA A 161 -1.72 -23.15 -7.46
CA ALA A 161 -0.56 -24.03 -7.35
C ALA A 161 -0.78 -25.43 -7.96
N GLY A 162 -2.01 -25.77 -8.39
CA GLY A 162 -2.37 -27.14 -8.80
C GLY A 162 -2.21 -28.15 -7.66
N LEU A 163 -2.48 -27.73 -6.41
CA LEU A 163 -2.28 -28.54 -5.21
C LEU A 163 -3.60 -28.89 -4.52
N LYS A 164 -3.55 -29.90 -3.64
CA LYS A 164 -4.67 -30.14 -2.74
C LYS A 164 -4.73 -29.03 -1.71
N ARG A 165 -5.93 -28.66 -1.29
CA ARG A 165 -6.15 -27.68 -0.22
C ARG A 165 -5.41 -28.04 1.07
N SER A 166 -5.29 -29.33 1.38
CA SER A 166 -4.54 -29.85 2.54
C SER A 166 -3.06 -29.47 2.54
N ASP A 167 -2.51 -29.17 1.37
CA ASP A 167 -1.09 -28.89 1.18
C ASP A 167 -0.78 -27.38 1.33
N ILE A 168 -1.82 -26.57 1.60
CA ILE A 168 -1.71 -25.13 1.83
C ILE A 168 -1.93 -24.83 3.30
N THR A 169 -1.03 -24.05 3.90
CA THR A 169 -1.14 -23.66 5.31
C THR A 169 -1.03 -22.16 5.46
N VAL A 170 -1.93 -21.53 6.25
CA VAL A 170 -1.77 -20.13 6.64
C VAL A 170 -0.65 -20.04 7.67
N LEU A 171 0.42 -19.31 7.34
CA LEU A 171 1.56 -19.08 8.24
C LEU A 171 1.30 -17.89 9.15
N SER A 172 0.74 -16.81 8.59
CA SER A 172 0.44 -15.60 9.34
C SER A 172 -0.68 -14.79 8.69
N SER A 173 -1.32 -13.96 9.49
CA SER A 173 -2.31 -13.00 9.02
C SER A 173 -2.17 -11.72 9.84
N THR A 174 -2.09 -10.59 9.15
CA THR A 174 -2.03 -9.26 9.77
C THR A 174 -3.24 -8.49 9.27
N GLN A 175 -4.08 -7.97 10.17
CA GLN A 175 -5.08 -6.98 9.74
C GLN A 175 -4.33 -5.77 9.17
N LYS A 176 -4.88 -5.08 8.17
CA LYS A 176 -4.25 -3.94 7.52
C LYS A 176 -5.31 -3.03 6.91
N ALA A 177 -5.09 -1.73 6.98
CA ALA A 177 -5.77 -0.79 6.10
C ALA A 177 -4.87 -0.52 4.89
N PHE A 178 -5.37 -0.83 3.71
CA PHE A 178 -4.70 -0.60 2.43
C PHE A 178 -5.01 0.84 2.04
N GLY A 179 -3.99 1.65 1.77
CA GLY A 179 -4.16 3.10 1.57
C GLY A 179 -4.78 3.44 0.22
N ASN A 180 -4.73 2.49 -0.72
CA ASN A 180 -5.28 2.67 -2.05
C ASN A 180 -6.01 1.40 -2.52
N SER A 181 -7.17 1.58 -3.14
CA SER A 181 -7.90 0.51 -3.82
C SER A 181 -7.10 -0.22 -4.91
N CYS A 182 -6.04 0.38 -5.47
CA CYS A 182 -5.11 -0.30 -6.37
C CYS A 182 -4.43 -1.51 -5.74
N GLU A 183 -4.32 -1.55 -4.40
CA GLU A 183 -3.77 -2.70 -3.68
C GLU A 183 -4.69 -3.95 -3.76
N PHE A 184 -5.91 -3.79 -4.29
CA PHE A 184 -6.93 -4.83 -4.51
C PHE A 184 -7.43 -4.93 -5.95
N LYS A 185 -7.27 -3.87 -6.74
CA LYS A 185 -7.73 -3.80 -8.13
C LYS A 185 -6.52 -3.88 -9.05
N PHE A 186 -6.09 -5.11 -9.24
CA PHE A 186 -5.06 -5.43 -10.21
C PHE A 186 -5.78 -5.63 -11.56
N GLY A 187 -5.98 -4.56 -12.34
CA GLY A 187 -6.45 -4.69 -13.74
C GLY A 187 -7.09 -3.45 -14.36
N GLU A 188 -7.12 -2.31 -13.66
CA GLU A 188 -7.74 -1.07 -14.15
C GLU A 188 -6.72 0.07 -14.00
N VAL A 189 -6.79 1.09 -14.88
CA VAL A 189 -6.07 2.36 -14.68
C VAL A 189 -6.49 2.91 -13.32
N CYS A 190 -5.61 2.70 -12.34
CA CYS A 190 -5.92 3.06 -10.98
C CYS A 190 -5.34 4.44 -10.73
N THR A 191 -6.21 5.45 -10.78
CA THR A 191 -5.87 6.76 -10.27
C THR A 191 -5.41 6.61 -8.82
N LYS A 192 -4.36 7.35 -8.41
CA LYS A 192 -3.90 7.40 -7.01
C LYS A 192 -4.91 8.18 -6.15
N ILE A 193 -6.15 7.69 -6.15
CA ILE A 193 -7.23 8.15 -5.29
C ILE A 193 -7.02 7.45 -3.95
N TYR A 194 -6.91 8.26 -2.89
CA TYR A 194 -6.84 7.77 -1.54
C TYR A 194 -8.23 7.24 -1.14
N LYS A 195 -8.44 5.94 -1.39
CA LYS A 195 -9.66 5.20 -1.06
C LYS A 195 -9.26 4.00 -0.20
N PRO A 196 -9.07 4.20 1.11
CA PRO A 196 -8.53 3.14 1.94
C PRO A 196 -9.53 1.99 2.08
N ILE A 197 -9.01 0.77 2.12
CA ILE A 197 -9.79 -0.47 2.25
C ILE A 197 -9.28 -1.22 3.47
N GLU A 198 -10.18 -1.55 4.41
CA GLU A 198 -9.81 -2.43 5.52
C GLU A 198 -9.76 -3.89 5.07
N GLY A 199 -8.82 -4.65 5.64
CA GLY A 199 -8.66 -6.05 5.29
C GLY A 199 -7.55 -6.76 6.06
N TRP A 200 -7.00 -7.79 5.43
CA TRP A 200 -5.89 -8.60 5.92
C TRP A 200 -4.82 -8.78 4.85
N LYS A 201 -3.57 -8.75 5.30
CA LYS A 201 -2.44 -9.35 4.60
C LYS A 201 -2.26 -10.77 5.14
N VAL A 202 -2.44 -11.78 4.28
CA VAL A 202 -2.41 -13.20 4.66
C VAL A 202 -1.21 -13.86 3.99
N THR A 203 -0.32 -14.47 4.76
CA THR A 203 0.81 -15.23 4.22
C THR A 203 0.53 -16.72 4.34
N VAL A 204 0.59 -17.44 3.22
CA VAL A 204 0.40 -18.89 3.15
C VAL A 204 1.68 -19.59 2.69
N LYS A 205 1.88 -20.82 3.16
CA LYS A 205 2.91 -21.74 2.68
C LYS A 205 2.37 -22.53 1.50
N VAL A 206 3.12 -22.53 0.41
CA VAL A 206 2.84 -23.30 -0.81
C VAL A 206 4.10 -24.11 -1.12
N ARG A 207 4.11 -25.40 -0.78
CA ARG A 207 5.32 -26.26 -0.80
C ARG A 207 6.45 -25.64 0.03
N THR A 208 7.55 -25.24 -0.63
CA THR A 208 8.73 -24.61 -0.02
C THR A 208 8.68 -23.08 -0.07
N GLU A 209 7.64 -22.50 -0.65
CA GLU A 209 7.51 -21.05 -0.85
C GLU A 209 6.44 -20.42 0.04
N THR A 210 6.45 -19.09 0.10
CA THR A 210 5.47 -18.29 0.84
C THR A 210 4.79 -17.29 -0.08
N TRP A 211 3.47 -17.30 -0.09
CA TRP A 211 2.65 -16.37 -0.87
C TRP A 211 1.95 -15.39 0.03
N THR A 212 1.91 -14.12 -0.38
CA THR A 212 1.21 -13.07 0.37
C THR A 212 -0.04 -12.64 -0.38
N TYR A 213 -1.16 -12.60 0.32
CA TYR A 213 -2.46 -12.23 -0.20
C TYR A 213 -2.95 -10.94 0.46
N HIS A 214 -3.62 -10.09 -0.31
CA HIS A 214 -4.42 -8.98 0.17
C HIS A 214 -5.89 -9.38 0.13
N VAL A 215 -6.58 -9.27 1.27
CA VAL A 215 -7.98 -9.65 1.40
C VAL A 215 -8.77 -8.53 2.04
N ASN A 216 -9.89 -8.08 1.45
CA ASN A 216 -10.70 -7.03 2.07
C ASN A 216 -11.47 -7.57 3.30
N LYS A 217 -12.06 -6.68 4.10
CA LYS A 217 -12.74 -7.00 5.37
C LYS A 217 -13.84 -8.07 5.27
N THR A 218 -14.49 -8.18 4.10
CA THR A 218 -15.57 -9.17 3.87
C THR A 218 -15.05 -10.47 3.27
N GLY A 219 -13.80 -10.49 2.80
CA GLY A 219 -13.24 -11.58 1.99
C GLY A 219 -13.80 -11.67 0.57
N SER A 220 -14.53 -10.66 0.10
CA SER A 220 -15.07 -10.62 -1.27
C SER A 220 -14.01 -10.29 -2.32
N GLN A 221 -12.93 -9.62 -1.93
CA GLN A 221 -11.77 -9.35 -2.78
C GLN A 221 -10.55 -10.03 -2.18
N ILE A 222 -9.93 -10.92 -2.95
CA ILE A 222 -8.72 -11.65 -2.58
C ILE A 222 -7.77 -11.56 -3.75
N VAL A 223 -6.56 -11.06 -3.50
CA VAL A 223 -5.55 -10.95 -4.54
C VAL A 223 -4.19 -11.36 -4.03
N LEU A 224 -3.46 -12.07 -4.87
CA LEU A 224 -2.07 -12.46 -4.65
C LEU A 224 -1.17 -11.24 -4.91
N ASP A 225 -0.30 -10.93 -3.95
CA ASP A 225 0.68 -9.85 -4.05
C ASP A 225 1.62 -10.14 -5.24
N PRO A 226 1.74 -9.25 -6.24
CA PRO A 226 2.57 -9.47 -7.43
C PRO A 226 4.07 -9.59 -7.13
N LYS A 227 4.50 -9.24 -5.90
CA LYS A 227 5.90 -9.37 -5.48
C LYS A 227 6.29 -10.80 -5.10
N ILE A 228 5.37 -11.76 -5.10
CA ILE A 228 5.73 -13.16 -4.85
C ILE A 228 6.72 -13.67 -5.91
N LYS A 229 7.71 -14.43 -5.46
CA LYS A 229 8.56 -15.21 -6.36
C LYS A 229 7.75 -16.41 -6.86
N ALA A 230 8.04 -16.80 -8.08
CA ALA A 230 7.17 -17.57 -8.94
C ALA A 230 7.27 -19.09 -8.63
N VAL A 231 6.15 -19.76 -8.32
CA VAL A 231 6.10 -21.22 -8.02
C VAL A 231 6.18 -22.06 -9.26
N GLN A 232 7.02 -23.09 -9.24
CA GLN A 232 7.00 -24.15 -10.26
C GLN A 232 5.71 -24.99 -10.19
N GLY A 233 4.94 -25.02 -11.28
CA GLY A 233 4.00 -26.12 -11.53
C GLY A 233 2.52 -25.77 -11.55
N SER A 234 2.13 -24.53 -11.84
CA SER A 234 0.78 -24.30 -12.34
C SER A 234 0.67 -24.94 -13.73
N GLU A 235 -0.39 -25.73 -13.96
CA GLU A 235 -0.58 -26.46 -15.23
C GLU A 235 -0.86 -25.44 -16.34
N LEU A 236 0.13 -25.26 -17.22
CA LEU A 236 0.05 -24.30 -18.32
C LEU A 236 -1.02 -24.78 -19.33
N PRO A 237 -2.05 -23.98 -19.64
CA PRO A 237 -3.06 -24.39 -20.60
C PRO A 237 -2.45 -24.78 -21.95
N ASN A 238 -2.87 -25.92 -22.52
CA ASN A 238 -2.32 -26.44 -23.78
C ASN A 238 -2.30 -25.41 -24.91
N ARG A 239 -3.32 -24.53 -24.98
CA ARG A 239 -3.38 -23.44 -25.97
C ARG A 239 -2.22 -22.45 -25.84
N ILE A 240 -1.79 -22.16 -24.60
CA ILE A 240 -0.69 -21.25 -24.31
C ILE A 240 0.64 -21.96 -24.61
N THR A 241 0.76 -23.22 -24.20
CA THR A 241 1.92 -24.07 -24.53
C THR A 241 2.15 -24.12 -26.05
N ALA A 242 1.10 -24.40 -26.83
CA ALA A 242 1.18 -24.47 -28.28
C ALA A 242 1.65 -23.15 -28.91
N LYS A 243 1.14 -22.00 -28.44
CA LYS A 243 1.56 -20.68 -28.93
C LYS A 243 3.04 -20.39 -28.64
N ILE A 244 3.51 -20.73 -27.44
CA ILE A 244 4.92 -20.54 -27.06
C ILE A 244 5.83 -21.42 -27.91
N LEU A 245 5.47 -22.70 -28.10
CA LEU A 245 6.26 -23.61 -28.93
C LEU A 245 6.27 -23.19 -30.40
N SER A 246 5.16 -22.66 -30.93
CA SER A 246 5.07 -22.12 -32.29
C SER A 246 5.99 -20.91 -32.48
N ASP A 247 5.93 -19.93 -31.58
CA ASP A 247 6.82 -18.74 -31.66
C ASP A 247 8.31 -19.14 -31.53
N ALA A 248 8.63 -20.05 -30.62
CA ALA A 248 10.00 -20.55 -30.48
C ALA A 248 10.48 -21.31 -31.73
N TYR A 249 9.63 -22.11 -32.36
CA TYR A 249 9.91 -22.76 -33.64
C TYR A 249 10.15 -21.73 -34.76
N GLU A 250 9.30 -20.71 -34.88
CA GLU A 250 9.45 -19.67 -35.90
C GLU A 250 10.77 -18.91 -35.79
N ARG A 251 11.21 -18.62 -34.56
CA ARG A 251 12.46 -17.91 -34.28
C ARG A 251 13.71 -18.75 -34.49
N THR A 252 13.65 -20.05 -34.22
CA THR A 252 14.85 -20.90 -34.17
C THR A 252 14.97 -21.85 -35.35
N ARG A 253 13.84 -22.15 -36.02
CA ARG A 253 13.69 -23.23 -37.01
C ARG A 253 14.07 -24.61 -36.48
N LEU A 254 14.06 -24.79 -35.17
CA LEU A 254 14.36 -26.07 -34.51
C LEU A 254 13.07 -26.86 -34.31
N GLU A 255 13.11 -28.16 -34.57
CA GLU A 255 11.96 -29.04 -34.30
C GLU A 255 11.50 -28.94 -32.84
N THR A 256 10.18 -28.90 -32.64
CA THR A 256 9.53 -28.71 -31.34
C THR A 256 9.95 -29.72 -30.28
N VAL A 257 10.40 -30.92 -30.69
CA VAL A 257 10.99 -31.95 -29.81
C VAL A 257 12.21 -31.46 -29.03
N SER A 258 12.95 -30.49 -29.58
CA SER A 258 14.13 -29.89 -28.95
C SER A 258 13.80 -28.73 -28.00
N ILE A 259 12.53 -28.33 -27.91
CA ILE A 259 12.04 -27.21 -27.13
C ILE A 259 11.15 -27.74 -25.99
N LYS A 260 11.56 -27.51 -24.75
CA LYS A 260 10.83 -28.03 -23.57
C LYS A 260 10.40 -26.92 -22.64
N VAL A 261 9.13 -26.91 -22.25
CA VAL A 261 8.69 -26.10 -21.10
C VAL A 261 9.34 -26.66 -19.84
N VAL A 262 10.10 -25.81 -19.14
CA VAL A 262 10.85 -26.19 -17.93
C VAL A 262 10.18 -25.64 -16.68
N ARG A 263 9.51 -24.49 -16.81
CA ARG A 263 8.78 -23.82 -15.72
C ARG A 263 7.63 -23.02 -16.29
N SER A 264 6.48 -23.08 -15.63
CA SER A 264 5.34 -22.21 -15.90
C SER A 264 4.80 -21.69 -14.57
N VAL A 265 4.52 -20.40 -14.52
CA VAL A 265 3.96 -19.76 -13.34
C VAL A 265 2.85 -18.80 -13.74
N GLU A 266 1.63 -19.06 -13.25
CA GLU A 266 0.54 -18.09 -13.34
C GLU A 266 0.87 -16.90 -12.43
N LYS A 267 0.92 -15.70 -13.00
CA LYS A 267 1.22 -14.46 -12.27
C LYS A 267 0.39 -13.30 -12.81
N THR A 268 0.39 -12.22 -12.05
CA THR A 268 -0.13 -10.93 -12.50
C THR A 268 1.05 -10.02 -12.80
N PHE A 269 1.23 -9.68 -14.08
CA PHE A 269 2.19 -8.69 -14.53
C PHE A 269 1.73 -7.31 -14.06
N GLY A 270 2.64 -6.44 -13.62
CA GLY A 270 2.27 -5.16 -13.00
C GLY A 270 2.09 -4.01 -14.00
N ASN A 271 2.55 -4.19 -15.23
CA ASN A 271 2.58 -3.16 -16.25
C ASN A 271 2.61 -3.82 -17.64
N SER A 272 1.83 -3.30 -18.59
CA SER A 272 1.82 -3.72 -20.00
C SER A 272 3.16 -3.55 -20.73
N CYS A 273 4.08 -2.72 -20.22
CA CYS A 273 5.49 -2.71 -20.62
C CYS A 273 6.17 -4.07 -20.51
N GLN A 274 5.66 -4.99 -19.67
CA GLN A 274 6.17 -6.35 -19.57
C GLN A 274 5.81 -7.21 -20.80
N PHE A 275 4.94 -6.69 -21.68
CA PHE A 275 4.53 -7.26 -22.96
C PHE A 275 5.03 -6.49 -24.18
N ASN A 276 5.39 -5.21 -24.03
CA ASN A 276 5.84 -4.34 -25.12
C ASN A 276 7.29 -3.87 -24.90
N PHE A 277 8.26 -4.76 -25.12
CA PHE A 277 9.67 -4.41 -24.98
C PHE A 277 10.18 -3.58 -26.17
N GLY A 278 10.84 -2.45 -25.90
CA GLY A 278 11.47 -1.61 -26.92
C GLY A 278 10.73 -0.32 -27.27
N GLU A 279 9.53 -0.11 -26.72
CA GLU A 279 8.76 1.12 -26.89
C GLU A 279 8.91 2.05 -25.68
N ILE A 280 8.77 3.36 -25.88
CA ILE A 280 8.59 4.31 -24.77
C ILE A 280 7.24 3.98 -24.13
N CYS A 281 7.28 3.26 -23.03
CA CYS A 281 6.09 2.89 -22.30
C CYS A 281 5.95 3.78 -21.06
N THR A 282 4.73 4.18 -20.74
CA THR A 282 4.47 4.90 -19.50
C THR A 282 4.66 3.93 -18.32
N GLN A 283 5.22 4.41 -17.20
CA GLN A 283 5.18 3.66 -15.93
C GLN A 283 3.75 3.66 -15.35
N GLN A 284 2.77 3.31 -16.18
CA GLN A 284 1.38 3.14 -15.83
C GLN A 284 1.20 1.72 -15.30
N TYR A 285 0.58 1.61 -14.14
CA TYR A 285 0.25 0.31 -13.56
C TYR A 285 -0.96 -0.27 -14.29
N ASP A 286 -0.71 -1.09 -15.31
CA ASP A 286 -1.70 -1.78 -16.15
C ASP A 286 -1.49 -3.29 -16.05
N PRO A 287 -2.09 -3.95 -15.06
CA PRO A 287 -1.68 -5.28 -14.70
C PRO A 287 -2.44 -6.35 -15.49
N ILE A 288 -1.69 -7.30 -16.04
CA ILE A 288 -2.18 -8.31 -16.96
C ILE A 288 -2.07 -9.66 -16.26
N LYS A 289 -3.19 -10.37 -16.09
CA LYS A 289 -3.18 -11.76 -15.63
C LYS A 289 -2.59 -12.63 -16.74
N GLY A 290 -1.69 -13.51 -16.38
CA GLY A 290 -1.01 -14.32 -17.38
C GLY A 290 -0.07 -15.34 -16.79
N TRP A 291 0.89 -15.74 -17.60
CA TRP A 291 1.89 -16.74 -17.28
C TRP A 291 3.28 -16.21 -17.61
N GLU A 292 4.22 -16.47 -16.71
CA GLU A 292 5.64 -16.45 -17.01
C GLU A 292 6.09 -17.89 -17.26
N VAL A 293 6.60 -18.14 -18.46
CA VAL A 293 6.94 -19.49 -18.91
C VAL A 293 8.41 -19.52 -19.31
N VAL A 294 9.18 -20.41 -18.71
CA VAL A 294 10.56 -20.67 -19.09
C VAL A 294 10.62 -21.92 -19.93
N ILE A 295 11.16 -21.80 -21.13
CA ILE A 295 11.45 -22.92 -22.03
C ILE A 295 12.97 -23.13 -22.16
N ASN A 296 13.38 -24.36 -22.44
CA ASN A 296 14.74 -24.72 -22.81
C ASN A 296 14.80 -24.88 -24.33
N VAL A 297 15.68 -24.12 -24.96
CA VAL A 297 16.00 -24.17 -26.39
C VAL A 297 17.50 -24.42 -26.50
N GLN A 298 17.92 -25.62 -26.90
CA GLN A 298 19.32 -25.99 -27.09
C GLN A 298 20.26 -25.56 -25.95
N ARG A 299 19.89 -25.87 -24.69
CA ARG A 299 20.63 -25.52 -23.46
C ARG A 299 20.60 -24.03 -23.09
N GLN A 300 19.76 -23.24 -23.74
CA GLN A 300 19.45 -21.86 -23.35
C GLN A 300 18.06 -21.78 -22.73
N PHE A 301 17.88 -20.90 -21.76
CA PHE A 301 16.59 -20.68 -21.11
C PHE A 301 15.96 -19.39 -21.60
N TRP A 302 14.76 -19.51 -22.16
CA TRP A 302 13.99 -18.40 -22.70
C TRP A 302 12.79 -18.16 -21.82
N THR A 303 12.53 -16.90 -21.44
CA THR A 303 11.39 -16.54 -20.59
C THR A 303 10.34 -15.84 -21.43
N TYR A 304 9.14 -16.38 -21.47
CA TYR A 304 7.98 -15.80 -22.11
C TYR A 304 7.05 -15.18 -21.09
N HIS A 305 6.44 -14.05 -21.45
CA HIS A 305 5.26 -13.52 -20.79
C HIS A 305 4.08 -13.68 -21.72
N VAL A 306 3.00 -14.25 -21.22
CA VAL A 306 1.77 -14.48 -21.99
C VAL A 306 0.55 -14.13 -21.16
N ASP A 307 -0.43 -13.44 -21.72
CA ASP A 307 -1.66 -13.12 -21.01
C ASP A 307 -2.54 -14.38 -20.80
N SER A 308 -3.57 -14.26 -19.98
CA SER A 308 -4.44 -15.39 -19.64
C SER A 308 -5.24 -15.94 -20.85
N SER A 309 -5.47 -15.14 -21.89
CA SER A 309 -6.11 -15.56 -23.15
C SER A 309 -5.13 -16.21 -24.12
N GLY A 310 -3.83 -15.98 -23.96
CA GLY A 310 -2.80 -16.28 -24.94
C GLY A 310 -2.74 -15.28 -26.10
N SER A 311 -3.44 -14.14 -26.03
CA SER A 311 -3.48 -13.14 -27.11
C SER A 311 -2.20 -12.32 -27.18
N GLN A 312 -1.71 -11.87 -26.03
CA GLN A 312 -0.43 -11.18 -25.90
C GLN A 312 0.61 -12.21 -25.47
N LEU A 313 1.67 -12.35 -26.26
CA LEU A 313 2.79 -13.25 -26.01
C LEU A 313 4.07 -12.54 -26.40
N VAL A 314 5.04 -12.51 -25.49
CA VAL A 314 6.34 -11.88 -25.73
C VAL A 314 7.48 -12.68 -25.12
N LEU A 315 8.63 -12.66 -25.78
CA LEU A 315 9.89 -13.19 -25.27
C LEU A 315 10.64 -12.09 -24.50
N ASP A 316 11.06 -12.36 -23.27
CA ASP A 316 11.85 -11.43 -22.46
C ASP A 316 13.22 -11.16 -23.15
N PRO A 317 13.55 -9.90 -23.48
CA PRO A 317 14.76 -9.55 -24.23
C PRO A 317 16.05 -9.80 -23.45
N LYS A 318 15.99 -10.01 -22.13
CA LYS A 318 17.18 -10.40 -21.32
C LYS A 318 17.80 -11.71 -21.77
N VAL A 319 17.05 -12.52 -22.54
CA VAL A 319 17.51 -13.77 -23.13
C VAL A 319 18.45 -13.54 -24.32
N VAL A 320 18.30 -12.43 -25.06
CA VAL A 320 18.93 -12.23 -26.39
C VAL A 320 20.38 -11.70 -26.28
N GLN A 321 20.80 -11.14 -25.16
CA GLN A 321 22.14 -10.52 -25.03
C GLN A 321 23.33 -11.49 -25.06
N LYS A 322 23.12 -12.81 -25.11
CA LYS A 322 24.20 -13.81 -25.20
C LYS A 322 24.43 -14.40 -26.61
N LEU A 323 23.78 -13.86 -27.63
CA LEU A 323 24.09 -14.20 -29.03
C LEU A 323 24.96 -13.11 -29.66
N LYS A 324 26.21 -13.01 -29.20
CA LYS A 324 27.28 -12.47 -30.05
C LYS A 324 28.03 -13.67 -30.62
N LYS A 325 27.97 -13.81 -31.95
CA LYS A 325 28.98 -14.57 -32.70
C LYS A 325 30.35 -13.98 -32.42
#